data_AF-A0A7Y0THM5-F1
#
_entry.id   AF-A0A7Y0THM5-F1
#
_cell.length_a   1.000
_cell.length_b   1.000
_cell.length_c   1.000
_cell.angle_alpha   90.00
_cell.angle_beta   90.00
_cell.angle_gamma   90.00
#
_symmetry.space_group_name_H-M   'P 1'
#
loop_
_entity.id
_entity.type
_entity.pdbx_description
1 polymer ?
#
loop_
_entity_poly.entity_id
_entity_poly.type
_entity_poly.pdbx_seq_one_letter_code
_entity_poly.pdbx_strand_id
1 'polypeptide(L)' 'MPVEATISEHINSESTITPELLVIMSAAIAAYLGKNVRIRRARFIIDQGPSSWSQQGRVSIQSSHTFSTTK' A
#
# COMPACT_ATOMS: atom_id res chain seq x y z
N MET A 1 31.07 -19.28 13.05
CA MET A 1 29.73 -18.92 12.55
C MET A 1 29.70 -17.42 12.29
N PRO A 2 29.40 -16.93 11.08
CA PRO A 2 28.91 -15.56 10.91
C PRO A 2 27.45 -15.59 10.49
N VAL A 3 26.62 -14.94 11.30
CA VAL A 3 25.14 -14.91 11.28
C VAL A 3 24.59 -13.97 10.19
N GLU A 4 25.46 -13.31 9.42
CA GLU A 4 25.10 -12.32 8.40
C GLU A 4 24.43 -12.90 7.15
N ALA A 5 24.72 -14.15 6.79
CA ALA A 5 24.10 -14.77 5.61
C ALA A 5 22.60 -15.02 5.79
N THR A 6 22.15 -15.31 7.02
CA THR A 6 20.75 -15.66 7.31
C THR A 6 19.80 -14.45 7.20
N ILE A 7 20.30 -13.22 7.41
CA ILE A 7 19.45 -12.01 7.38
C ILE A 7 19.18 -11.58 5.93
N SER A 8 20.14 -11.75 5.02
CA SER A 8 20.01 -11.27 3.64
C SER A 8 19.03 -12.11 2.80
N GLU A 9 18.83 -13.37 3.16
CA GLU A 9 17.94 -14.28 2.42
C GLU A 9 16.46 -14.04 2.73
N HIS A 10 16.14 -13.53 3.93
CA HIS A 10 14.76 -13.32 4.37
C HIS A 10 14.09 -12.06 3.75
N ILE A 11 14.89 -11.11 3.25
CA ILE A 11 14.39 -9.85 2.68
C ILE A 11 13.87 -10.04 1.24
N ASN A 12 14.31 -11.10 0.55
CA ASN A 12 13.98 -11.30 -0.86
C ASN A 12 12.67 -12.07 -1.08
N SER A 13 12.19 -12.84 -0.09
CA SER A 13 10.90 -13.55 -0.17
C SER A 13 9.68 -12.64 0.03
N GLU A 14 9.84 -11.50 0.70
CA GLU A 14 8.75 -10.55 1.03
C GLU A 14 8.35 -9.63 -0.14
N SER A 15 9.19 -9.50 -1.17
CA SER A 15 9.01 -8.51 -2.25
C SER A 15 8.43 -9.10 -3.55
N THR A 16 8.10 -10.40 -3.55
CA THR A 16 7.49 -11.07 -4.69
C THR A 16 5.98 -11.11 -4.54
N ILE A 17 5.26 -10.58 -5.54
CA ILE A 17 3.79 -10.66 -5.55
C ILE A 17 3.43 -12.08 -5.95
N THR A 18 2.97 -12.87 -4.98
CA THR A 18 2.56 -14.25 -5.22
C THR A 18 1.19 -14.29 -5.93
N PRO A 19 0.91 -15.35 -6.71
CA PRO A 19 -0.39 -15.52 -7.36
C PRO A 19 -1.54 -15.59 -6.34
N GLU A 20 -1.29 -16.17 -5.15
CA GLU A 20 -2.26 -16.25 -4.05
C GLU A 20 -2.69 -14.85 -3.58
N LEU A 21 -1.73 -13.93 -3.43
CA LEU A 21 -2.00 -12.55 -3.03
C LEU A 21 -2.85 -11.82 -4.09
N LEU A 22 -2.56 -12.04 -5.38
CA LEU A 22 -3.39 -11.51 -6.47
C LEU A 22 -4.82 -12.05 -6.46
N VAL A 23 -5.00 -13.35 -6.19
CA VAL A 23 -6.33 -13.96 -6.07
C VAL A 23 -7.10 -13.33 -4.90
N ILE A 24 -6.49 -13.25 -3.72
CA ILE A 24 -7.11 -12.64 -2.53
C ILE A 24 -7.50 -11.19 -2.81
N MET A 25 -6.61 -10.38 -3.39
CA MET A 25 -6.92 -9.00 -3.77
C MET A 25 -8.08 -8.93 -4.76
N SER A 26 -8.05 -9.75 -5.82
CA SER A 26 -9.11 -9.75 -6.83
C SER A 26 -10.48 -10.12 -6.25
N ALA A 27 -10.53 -11.11 -5.35
CA ALA A 27 -11.74 -11.53 -4.67
C ALA A 27 -12.30 -10.43 -3.76
N ALA A 28 -11.43 -9.80 -2.97
CA ALA A 28 -11.82 -8.69 -2.09
C ALA A 28 -12.38 -7.50 -2.87
N ILE A 29 -11.70 -7.08 -3.95
CA ILE A 29 -12.16 -5.96 -4.79
C ILE A 29 -13.45 -6.34 -5.53
N ALA A 30 -13.58 -7.57 -6.02
CA ALA A 30 -14.79 -8.04 -6.70
C ALA A 30 -15.99 -8.08 -5.73
N ALA A 31 -15.79 -8.54 -4.49
CA ALA A 31 -16.81 -8.55 -3.46
C ALA A 31 -17.24 -7.12 -3.07
N TYR A 32 -16.27 -6.19 -2.95
CA TYR A 32 -16.56 -4.79 -2.62
C TYR A 32 -17.31 -4.06 -3.76
N LEU A 33 -16.92 -4.27 -5.01
CA LEU A 33 -17.52 -3.60 -6.16
C LEU A 33 -18.74 -4.33 -6.76
N GLY A 34 -18.97 -5.59 -6.41
CA GLY A 34 -20.02 -6.44 -6.98
C GLY A 34 -19.84 -6.80 -8.46
N LYS A 35 -18.60 -6.71 -8.99
CA LYS A 35 -18.31 -6.93 -10.43
C LYS A 35 -16.99 -7.68 -10.63
N ASN A 36 -16.82 -8.30 -11.80
CA ASN A 36 -15.56 -8.95 -12.16
C ASN A 36 -14.41 -7.93 -12.26
N VAL A 37 -13.29 -8.24 -11.60
CA VAL A 37 -12.11 -7.37 -11.50
C VAL A 37 -10.92 -8.01 -12.22
N ARG A 38 -10.26 -7.25 -13.09
CA ARG A 38 -9.02 -7.65 -13.74
C ARG A 38 -7.87 -6.76 -13.27
N ILE A 39 -6.97 -7.33 -12.48
CA ILE A 39 -5.75 -6.63 -12.02
C ILE A 39 -4.75 -6.56 -13.18
N ARG A 40 -4.42 -5.36 -13.65
CA ARG A 40 -3.45 -5.14 -14.74
C ARG A 40 -2.01 -5.00 -14.26
N ARG A 41 -1.83 -4.43 -13.07
CA ARG A 41 -0.53 -4.16 -12.49
C ARG A 41 -0.65 -4.21 -10.98
N ALA A 42 0.25 -4.94 -10.35
CA ALA A 42 0.47 -4.91 -8.92
C ALA A 42 1.97 -4.71 -8.70
N ARG A 43 2.33 -3.87 -7.75
CA ARG A 43 3.72 -3.58 -7.38
C ARG A 43 3.75 -3.19 -5.91
N PHE A 44 4.77 -3.65 -5.19
CA PHE A 44 5.07 -3.10 -3.87
C PHE A 44 5.55 -1.66 -3.99
N ILE A 45 4.95 -0.78 -3.20
CA ILE A 45 5.44 0.59 -3.05
C ILE A 45 6.44 0.54 -1.90
N ILE A 46 7.72 0.43 -2.24
CA ILE A 46 8.82 0.48 -1.28
C ILE A 46 9.02 1.96 -0.92
N ASP A 47 9.09 2.23 0.39
CA ASP A 47 9.03 3.55 1.02
C ASP A 47 9.80 4.65 0.24
N GLN A 48 9.07 5.62 -0.33
CA GLN A 48 9.63 6.77 -1.06
C GLN A 48 9.51 8.08 -0.24
N GLY A 49 9.33 7.98 1.09
CA GLY A 49 9.03 9.11 1.95
C GLY A 49 7.54 9.14 2.36
N PRO A 50 7.04 10.27 2.90
CA PRO A 50 5.71 10.30 3.51
C PRO A 50 4.63 9.86 2.52
N SER A 51 3.99 8.73 2.83
CA SER A 51 2.99 8.10 1.96
C SER A 51 1.92 9.12 1.53
N SER A 52 1.47 9.05 0.28
CA SER A 52 0.42 9.96 -0.22
C SER A 52 -0.83 9.92 0.67
N TRP A 53 -1.14 8.77 1.27
CA TRP A 53 -2.19 8.62 2.26
C TRP A 53 -1.93 9.44 3.53
N SER A 54 -0.72 9.36 4.09
CA SER A 54 -0.31 10.16 5.25
C SER A 54 -0.36 11.67 4.94
N GLN A 55 0.07 12.07 3.75
CA GLN A 55 0.02 13.47 3.31
C GLN A 55 -1.41 13.96 3.13
N GLN A 56 -2.29 13.16 2.49
CA GLN A 56 -3.69 13.49 2.27
C GLN A 56 -4.45 13.62 3.59
N GLY A 57 -4.18 12.75 4.57
CA GLY A 57 -4.72 12.89 5.93
C GLY A 57 -4.34 14.21 6.59
N ARG A 58 -3.08 14.63 6.48
CA ARG A 58 -2.63 15.94 7.01
C ARG A 58 -3.30 17.12 6.32
N VAL A 59 -3.45 17.09 5.00
CA VAL A 59 -4.12 18.15 4.22
C VAL A 59 -5.59 18.24 4.60
N SER A 60 -6.29 17.12 4.74
CA SER A 60 -7.70 17.10 5.15
C SER A 60 -7.89 17.80 6.51
N ILE A 61 -7.04 17.53 7.49
CA ILE A 61 -7.10 18.14 8.83
C ILE A 61 -6.74 19.63 8.78
N GLN A 62 -5.70 20.02 8.04
CA GLN A 62 -5.32 21.44 7.93
C GLN A 62 -6.40 22.25 7.23
N SER A 63 -6.98 21.73 6.14
CA SER A 63 -8.00 22.42 5.36
C SER A 63 -9.26 22.76 6.16
N SER A 64 -9.68 21.91 7.11
CA SER A 64 -10.83 22.19 7.97
C SER A 64 -10.60 23.39 8.91
N HIS A 65 -9.36 23.59 9.35
CA HIS A 65 -9.02 24.75 10.18
C HIS A 65 -8.87 26.03 9.36
N THR A 66 -8.28 25.96 8.16
CA THR A 66 -8.12 27.12 7.27
C THR A 66 -9.46 27.73 6.86
N PHE A 67 -10.47 26.92 6.56
CA PHE A 67 -11.82 27.41 6.22
C PHE A 67 -12.50 28.17 7.38
N SER A 68 -12.15 27.86 8.63
CA SER A 68 -12.69 28.54 9.81
C SER A 68 -12.01 29.89 10.09
N THR A 69 -10.78 30.10 9.61
CA THR A 69 -10.02 31.33 9.86
C THR A 69 -10.24 32.38 8.77
N THR A 70 -10.70 31.99 7.58
CA THR A 70 -11.10 32.94 6.53
C THR A 70 -12.57 33.35 6.68
N LYS A 71 -12.86 34.19 7.67
CA LYS A 71 -14.08 35.00 7.79
C LYS A 71 -13.72 36.34 8.41
#